data_AF-A0AAV6SBE1-F1
#
_entry.id   AF-A0AAV6SBE1-F1
#
_cell.length_a   1.000
_cell.length_b   1.000
_cell.length_c   1.000
_cell.angle_alpha   90.00
_cell.angle_beta   90.00
_cell.angle_gamma   90.00
#
_symmetry.space_group_name_H-M   'P 1'
#
loop_
_entity.id
_entity.type
_entity.pdbx_description
1 polymer ?
#
loop_
_entity_poly.entity_id
_entity_poly.type
_entity_poly.pdbx_seq_one_letter_code
_entity_poly.pdbx_strand_id
1 'polypeptide(L)'
;MISKTCKEATKSIPARGGAPKEEYIFVNAEEEFFYEQAIMKFHYSVQEEADSCLSGRWSFDDVPMKPFRTVMLIPADRMPAIMDKLKEYLTV
;
A
#
# COMPACT_ATOMS: atom_id res chain seq x y z
N MET A 1 7.16 4.33 -10.96
CA MET A 1 7.55 3.88 -9.61
C MET A 1 6.83 2.57 -9.30
N ILE A 2 7.48 1.65 -8.59
CA ILE A 2 6.86 0.39 -8.15
C ILE A 2 7.00 0.32 -6.63
N SER A 3 5.87 0.28 -5.94
CA SER A 3 5.77 0.30 -4.48
C SER A 3 5.27 -1.03 -3.94
N LYS A 4 5.59 -1.31 -2.67
CA LYS A 4 5.09 -2.49 -1.98
C LYS A 4 3.83 -2.12 -1.23
N THR A 5 2.74 -2.81 -1.53
CA THR A 5 1.50 -2.68 -0.78
C THR A 5 1.03 -4.03 -0.29
N CYS A 6 0.24 -4.02 0.78
CA CYS A 6 -0.39 -5.20 1.33
C CYS A 6 -1.90 -4.97 1.42
N LYS A 7 -2.68 -6.05 1.34
CA LYS A 7 -4.14 -6.03 1.56
C LYS A 7 -4.51 -7.16 2.50
N GLU A 8 -5.44 -6.92 3.43
CA GLU A 8 -5.94 -7.97 4.31
C GLU A 8 -6.56 -9.11 3.51
N ALA A 9 -6.27 -10.36 3.90
CA ALA A 9 -6.99 -11.50 3.37
C ALA A 9 -8.44 -11.46 3.89
N THR A 10 -9.40 -11.38 2.97
CA THR A 10 -10.82 -11.47 3.30
C THR A 10 -11.11 -12.82 3.98
N LYS A 11 -11.64 -12.77 5.22
CA LYS A 11 -12.26 -13.95 5.84
C LYS A 11 -13.48 -14.34 4.99
N SER A 12 -13.64 -15.64 4.72
CA SER A 12 -14.69 -16.20 3.85
C SER A 12 -16.13 -16.03 4.36
N ILE A 13 -16.32 -15.37 5.50
CA ILE A 13 -17.63 -15.14 6.12
C ILE A 13 -17.91 -13.64 6.02
N PRO A 14 -18.91 -13.20 5.21
CA PRO A 14 -19.28 -11.79 5.18
C PRO A 14 -19.95 -11.45 6.52
N ALA A 15 -19.24 -10.68 7.36
CA ALA A 15 -19.88 -10.04 8.50
C ALA A 15 -20.96 -9.07 7.98
N ARG A 16 -22.17 -9.19 8.50
CA ARG A 16 -23.30 -8.31 8.15
C ARG A 16 -22.92 -6.87 8.49
N GLY A 17 -22.75 -6.04 7.46
CA GLY A 17 -22.74 -4.58 7.58
C GLY A 17 -21.50 -3.92 6.99
N GLY A 18 -21.54 -3.64 5.69
CA GLY A 18 -20.55 -2.84 4.97
C GLY A 18 -19.55 -3.70 4.17
N ALA A 19 -19.49 -3.46 2.86
CA ALA A 19 -18.41 -4.04 2.05
C ALA A 19 -17.07 -3.56 2.64
N PRO A 20 -16.11 -4.46 2.94
CA PRO A 20 -14.80 -4.03 3.37
C PRO A 20 -14.23 -3.16 2.26
N LYS A 21 -13.92 -1.90 2.58
CA LYS A 21 -13.13 -1.05 1.68
C LYS A 21 -11.86 -1.85 1.41
N GLU A 22 -11.67 -2.25 0.17
CA GLU A 22 -10.45 -2.93 -0.27
C GLU A 22 -9.31 -1.91 -0.29
N GLU A 23 -8.78 -1.58 0.88
CA GLU A 23 -7.77 -0.55 1.05
C GLU A 23 -6.39 -1.21 0.98
N TYR A 24 -5.60 -0.80 0.00
CA TYR A 24 -4.20 -1.20 -0.11
C TYR A 24 -3.39 -0.35 0.88
N ILE A 25 -2.63 -1.00 1.73
CA ILE A 25 -1.78 -0.37 2.74
C ILE A 25 -0.35 -0.32 2.19
N PHE A 26 0.28 0.86 2.21
CA PHE A 26 1.69 1.01 1.83
C PHE A 26 2.61 0.49 2.93
N VAL A 27 3.69 -0.16 2.53
CA VAL A 27 4.69 -0.64 3.51
C VAL A 27 5.49 0.53 4.08
N ASN A 28 5.70 1.57 3.27
CA ASN A 28 6.37 2.79 3.69
C ASN A 28 5.44 4.00 3.59
N ALA A 29 5.50 4.91 4.57
CA ALA A 29 4.64 6.08 4.61
C ALA A 29 4.93 7.09 3.47
N GLU A 30 6.19 7.22 3.04
CA GLU A 30 6.54 8.16 1.97
C GLU A 30 5.88 7.82 0.63
N GLU A 31 5.53 6.55 0.41
CA GLU A 31 4.91 6.07 -0.83
C GLU A 31 3.52 6.67 -1.04
N GLU A 32 2.84 7.10 0.04
CA GLU A 32 1.55 7.79 -0.05
C GLU A 32 1.67 9.14 -0.77
N PHE A 33 2.75 9.89 -0.55
CA PHE A 33 2.99 11.18 -1.22
C PHE A 33 3.16 11.00 -2.73
N PHE A 34 3.81 9.92 -3.14
CA PHE A 34 3.95 9.54 -4.56
C PHE A 34 2.61 9.08 -5.13
N TYR A 35 1.84 8.32 -4.35
CA TYR A 35 0.54 7.83 -4.77
C TYR A 35 -0.43 8.96 -5.07
N GLU A 36 -0.49 10.01 -4.26
CA GLU A 36 -1.33 11.18 -4.52
C GLU A 36 -1.03 11.86 -5.85
N GLN A 37 0.26 11.97 -6.22
CA GLN A 37 0.70 12.66 -7.43
C GLN A 37 0.67 11.77 -8.69
N ALA A 38 0.40 10.48 -8.57
CA ALA A 38 0.35 9.56 -9.71
C ALA A 38 -0.90 9.78 -10.58
N ILE A 39 -0.71 9.81 -11.91
CA ILE A 39 -1.79 9.94 -12.91
C ILE A 39 -2.40 8.60 -13.31
N MET A 40 -1.67 7.50 -13.09
CA MET A 40 -2.14 6.15 -13.35
C MET A 40 -1.58 5.23 -12.27
N LYS A 41 -2.44 4.35 -11.76
CA LYS A 41 -2.17 3.49 -10.62
C LYS A 41 -2.81 2.13 -10.88
N PHE A 42 -2.06 1.06 -10.71
CA PHE A 42 -2.62 -0.28 -10.72
C PHE A 42 -1.84 -1.18 -9.78
N HIS A 43 -2.51 -2.25 -9.36
CA HIS A 43 -2.00 -3.19 -8.37
C HIS A 43 -2.05 -4.59 -8.97
N TYR A 44 -1.00 -5.38 -8.77
CA TYR A 44 -1.02 -6.80 -9.09
C TYR A 44 -0.51 -7.60 -7.90
N SER A 45 -1.14 -8.76 -7.67
CA SER A 45 -0.77 -9.66 -6.58
C SER A 45 0.58 -10.29 -6.91
N VAL A 46 1.44 -10.38 -5.89
CA VAL A 46 2.70 -11.14 -5.95
C VAL A 46 2.72 -12.24 -4.90
N GLN A 47 1.55 -12.72 -4.48
CA GLN A 47 1.40 -13.71 -3.42
C GLN A 47 2.16 -15.01 -3.69
N GLU A 48 2.32 -15.42 -4.95
CA GLU A 48 3.04 -16.63 -5.33
C GLU A 48 4.56 -16.44 -5.42
N GLU A 49 5.03 -15.19 -5.50
CA GLU A 49 6.43 -14.83 -5.78
C GLU A 49 7.14 -14.26 -4.55
N ALA A 50 6.38 -13.67 -3.62
CA ALA A 50 6.91 -12.97 -2.46
C ALA A 50 6.76 -13.81 -1.19
N ASP A 51 7.87 -13.99 -0.47
CA ASP A 51 7.84 -14.41 0.93
C ASP A 51 7.05 -13.33 1.73
N SER A 52 6.05 -13.77 2.50
CA SER A 52 5.19 -12.99 3.43
C SER A 52 5.38 -11.46 3.49
N CYS A 53 4.29 -10.69 3.30
CA CYS A 53 4.29 -9.20 3.30
C CYS A 53 4.91 -8.57 4.56
N LEU A 54 4.81 -9.24 5.72
CA LEU A 54 5.38 -8.82 7.00
C LEU A 54 5.96 -10.05 7.72
N SER A 55 7.20 -9.95 8.22
CA SER A 55 7.83 -10.99 9.05
C SER A 55 7.73 -10.61 10.54
N GLY A 56 7.25 -11.50 11.41
CA GLY A 56 7.08 -11.21 12.84
C GLY A 56 6.39 -12.32 13.63
N ARG A 57 6.19 -12.13 14.94
CA ARG A 57 5.36 -13.02 15.79
C ARG A 57 3.92 -12.52 15.76
N TRP A 58 3.11 -13.12 14.89
CA TRP A 58 1.69 -12.81 14.76
C TRP A 58 0.91 -13.40 15.93
N SER A 59 -0.03 -12.65 16.49
CA SER A 59 -1.07 -13.21 17.35
C SER A 59 -1.95 -14.17 16.54
N PHE A 60 -2.59 -15.14 17.20
CA PHE A 60 -3.56 -16.01 16.54
C PHE A 60 -4.74 -15.25 15.94
N ASP A 61 -5.03 -14.05 16.45
CA ASP A 61 -6.13 -13.22 16.00
C ASP A 61 -5.77 -12.34 14.78
N ASP A 62 -4.50 -12.25 14.41
CA ASP A 62 -4.04 -11.38 13.34
C ASP A 62 -4.48 -11.92 11.96
N VAL A 63 -4.96 -11.01 11.10
CA VAL A 63 -5.43 -11.37 9.75
C VAL A 63 -4.25 -11.36 8.79
N PRO A 64 -3.96 -12.46 8.07
CA PRO A 64 -2.83 -12.51 7.16
C PRO A 64 -2.98 -11.50 6.03
N MET A 65 -1.85 -10.90 5.64
CA MET A 65 -1.79 -9.88 4.59
C MET A 65 -1.31 -10.48 3.26
N LYS A 66 -1.99 -10.14 2.17
CA LYS A 66 -1.59 -10.51 0.80
C LYS A 66 -0.68 -9.44 0.21
N PRO A 67 0.49 -9.81 -0.36
CA PRO A 67 1.40 -8.86 -0.96
C PRO A 67 1.00 -8.47 -2.38
N PHE A 68 1.13 -7.18 -2.66
CA PHE A 68 0.90 -6.58 -3.97
C PHE A 68 2.09 -5.70 -4.37
N ARG A 69 2.18 -5.46 -5.68
CA ARG A 69 3.00 -4.40 -6.25
C ARG A 69 2.08 -3.33 -6.82
N THR A 70 2.35 -2.10 -6.43
CA THR A 70 1.61 -0.92 -6.88
C THR A 70 2.47 -0.18 -7.88
N VAL A 71 2.04 -0.16 -9.13
CA VAL A 71 2.73 0.57 -10.19
C VAL A 71 2.08 1.93 -10.33
N MET A 72 2.91 2.96 -10.27
CA MET A 72 2.50 4.35 -10.35
C MET A 72 3.24 5.07 -11.47
N LEU A 73 2.48 5.69 -12.37
CA LEU A 73 2.98 6.63 -13.35
C LEU A 73 2.89 8.04 -12.77
N ILE A 74 4.04 8.68 -12.59
CA ILE A 74 4.15 10.01 -11.98
C ILE A 74 4.89 10.90 -12.99
N PRO A 75 4.25 11.96 -13.49
CA PRO A 75 4.91 12.98 -14.30
C PRO A 75 6.06 13.64 -13.53
N ALA A 76 7.20 13.84 -14.20
CA ALA A 76 8.42 14.35 -13.55
C ALA A 76 8.26 15.77 -12.98
N ASP A 77 7.40 16.58 -13.58
CA ASP A 77 7.02 17.93 -13.15
C ASP A 77 6.26 17.95 -11.82
N ARG A 78 5.71 16.81 -11.36
CA ARG A 78 5.08 16.70 -10.03
C ARG A 78 6.07 16.38 -8.91
N MET A 79 7.32 16.05 -9.23
CA MET A 79 8.33 15.72 -8.24
C MET A 79 8.58 16.85 -7.21
N PRO A 80 8.63 18.15 -7.60
CA PRO A 80 8.77 19.23 -6.63
C PRO A 80 7.70 19.21 -5.53
N ALA A 81 6.43 18.99 -5.91
CA ALA A 81 5.33 18.93 -4.95
C ALA A 81 5.46 17.75 -3.96
N ILE A 82 5.94 16.60 -4.43
CA ILE A 82 6.23 15.44 -3.57
C ILE A 82 7.35 15.76 -2.59
N MET A 83 8.42 16.39 -3.08
CA MET A 83 9.56 16.78 -2.25
C MET A 83 9.19 17.82 -1.19
N ASP A 84 8.27 18.74 -1.50
CA ASP A 84 7.83 19.73 -0.53
C ASP A 84 6.99 19.08 0.59
N LYS A 85 6.09 18.14 0.26
CA LYS A 85 5.38 17.32 1.27
C LYS A 85 6.34 16.50 2.13
N LEU A 86 7.35 15.89 1.52
CA LEU A 86 8.37 15.13 2.27
C LEU A 86 9.14 16.02 3.24
N LYS A 87 9.55 17.22 2.81
CA LYS A 87 10.22 18.18 3.70
C LYS A 87 9.31 18.58 4.83
N GLU A 88 8.07 18.96 4.56
CA GLU A 88 7.08 19.33 5.57
C GLU A 88 6.91 18.22 6.61
N TYR A 89 6.73 16.97 6.16
CA TYR A 89 6.59 15.80 7.03
C TYR A 89 7.80 15.55 7.94
N LEU A 90 9.01 15.89 7.47
CA LEU A 90 10.27 15.72 8.20
C LEU A 90 10.66 16.95 9.04
N THR A 91 9.96 18.07 8.90
CA THR A 91 10.23 19.30 9.66
C THR A 91 9.51 19.22 10.99
N VAL A 92 10.06 18.42 11.91
CA VAL A 92 9.67 18.35 13.32
C VAL A 92 10.27 19.52 14.09
#